data_AF-A0A1H6EDQ7-F1
#
_entry.id   AF-A0A1H6EDQ7-F1
#
_cell.length_a   1.000
_cell.length_b   1.000
_cell.length_c   1.000
_cell.angle_alpha   90.00
_cell.angle_beta   90.00
_cell.angle_gamma   90.00
#
_symmetry.space_group_name_H-M   'P 1'
#
loop_
_entity.id
_entity.type
_entity.pdbx_description
1 polymer ?
#
loop_
_entity_poly.entity_id
_entity_poly.type
_entity_poly.pdbx_seq_one_letter_code
_entity_poly.pdbx_strand_id
1 'polypeptide(L)' 'MHYKPLIGLPGVSVHLHATTLCNSIYRGDDQMLVNTHVFGMNAYGAPLWHIRRAPESRMFDVYAESFEAVWELSRPANEE' A
#
# COMPACT_ATOMS: atom_id res chain seq x y z
N MET A 1 -17.04 -0.38 -6.47
CA MET A 1 -15.75 0.03 -5.88
C MET A 1 -15.11 1.13 -6.72
N HIS A 2 -14.46 2.13 -6.12
CA HIS A 2 -13.80 3.23 -6.86
C HIS A 2 -12.77 2.73 -7.88
N TYR A 3 -12.18 1.55 -7.65
CA TYR A 3 -11.18 0.94 -8.54
C TYR A 3 -11.76 -0.01 -9.60
N LYS A 4 -13.09 -0.16 -9.72
CA LYS A 4 -13.71 -1.06 -10.72
C LYS A 4 -13.23 -0.80 -12.16
N PRO A 5 -13.07 0.46 -12.62
CA PRO A 5 -12.57 0.74 -13.97
C PRO A 5 -11.12 0.31 -14.25
N LEU A 6 -10.35 -0.07 -13.22
CA LEU A 6 -8.96 -0.49 -13.35
C LEU A 6 -8.81 -2.01 -13.49
N ILE A 7 -9.87 -2.77 -13.22
CA ILE A 7 -9.85 -4.24 -13.32
C ILE A 7 -9.70 -4.62 -14.80
N GLY A 8 -8.79 -5.57 -15.09
CA GLY A 8 -8.56 -6.06 -16.46
C GLY A 8 -7.67 -5.19 -17.35
N LEU A 9 -7.23 -4.01 -16.88
CA LEU A 9 -6.30 -3.18 -17.65
C LEU A 9 -4.90 -3.83 -17.74
N PRO A 10 -4.24 -3.82 -18.91
CA PRO A 10 -2.88 -4.33 -19.06
C PRO A 10 -1.91 -3.64 -18.09
N GLY A 11 -1.13 -4.43 -17.35
CA GLY A 11 -0.16 -3.93 -16.38
C GLY A 11 -0.74 -3.44 -15.05
N VAL A 12 -2.05 -3.62 -14.81
CA VAL A 12 -2.70 -3.28 -13.54
C VAL A 12 -3.24 -4.54 -12.87
N SER A 13 -2.93 -4.72 -11.60
CA SER A 13 -3.48 -5.79 -10.75
C SER A 13 -4.20 -5.16 -9.57
N VAL A 14 -5.47 -5.49 -9.41
CA VAL A 14 -6.30 -5.04 -8.29
C VAL A 14 -6.64 -6.23 -7.43
N HIS A 15 -6.32 -6.17 -6.15
CA HIS A 15 -6.52 -7.25 -5.20
C HIS A 15 -7.28 -6.75 -3.97
N LEU A 16 -7.96 -7.67 -3.29
CA LEU A 16 -8.72 -7.45 -2.06
C LEU A 16 -8.10 -8.27 -0.92
N HIS A 17 -7.85 -7.64 0.22
CA HIS A 17 -7.38 -8.30 1.44
C HIS A 17 -8.30 -7.92 2.62
N ALA A 18 -8.30 -8.73 3.67
CA ALA A 18 -9.06 -8.48 4.91
C ALA A 18 -8.18 -8.05 6.09
N THR A 19 -6.87 -7.90 5.88
CA THR A 19 -5.91 -7.50 6.91
C THR A 19 -6.21 -6.10 7.44
N THR A 20 -6.31 -5.97 8.76
CA THR A 20 -6.40 -4.66 9.42
C THR A 20 -5.03 -3.99 9.40
N LEU A 21 -4.84 -3.02 8.50
CA LEU A 21 -3.63 -2.22 8.43
C LEU A 21 -3.93 -0.78 8.84
N CYS A 22 -3.03 -0.20 9.64
CA CYS A 22 -3.10 1.20 10.06
C CYS A 22 -2.27 2.11 9.16
N ASN A 23 -2.08 1.76 7.89
CA ASN A 23 -1.42 2.62 6.92
C ASN A 23 -1.84 2.31 5.48
N SER A 24 -1.63 3.30 4.60
CA SER A 24 -1.57 3.13 3.15
C SER A 24 -0.12 3.28 2.68
N ILE A 25 0.30 2.45 1.72
CA ILE A 25 1.66 2.42 1.19
C ILE A 25 1.60 2.68 -0.32
N TYR A 26 2.41 3.62 -0.79
CA TYR A 26 2.67 3.85 -2.21
C TYR A 26 4.16 3.68 -2.45
N ARG A 27 4.54 2.80 -3.35
CA ARG A 27 5.95 2.49 -3.66
C ARG A 27 6.21 2.66 -5.14
N GLY A 28 7.34 3.28 -5.47
CA GLY A 28 7.89 3.35 -6.82
C GLY A 28 9.42 3.39 -6.73
N ASP A 29 10.09 2.51 -7.46
CA ASP A 29 11.55 2.37 -7.43
C ASP A 29 12.08 2.24 -5.99
N ASP A 30 13.01 3.12 -5.60
CA ASP A 30 13.62 3.21 -4.28
C ASP A 30 12.93 4.27 -3.38
N GLN A 31 11.70 4.66 -3.71
CA GLN A 31 10.92 5.68 -3.00
C GLN A 31 9.61 5.08 -2.47
N MET A 32 9.24 5.44 -1.25
CA MET A 32 8.01 5.00 -0.62
C MET A 32 7.33 6.13 0.14
N LEU A 33 6.02 6.23 -0.02
CA LEU A 33 5.17 7.13 0.75
C LEU A 33 4.27 6.27 1.66
N VAL A 34 4.38 6.48 2.97
CA VAL A 34 3.59 5.76 3.97
C VAL A 34 2.66 6.75 4.67
N ASN A 35 1.35 6.60 4.47
CA ASN A 35 0.34 7.37 5.18
C ASN A 35 -0.14 6.56 6.38
N THR A 36 0.31 6.92 7.57
CA THR A 36 -0.06 6.21 8.81
C THR A 36 -1.34 6.82 9.38
N HIS A 37 -2.28 5.97 9.79
CA HIS A 37 -3.51 6.43 10.43
C HIS A 37 -3.22 7.07 11.78
N VAL A 38 -3.76 8.27 11.98
CA VAL A 38 -3.69 9.01 13.25
C VAL A 38 -5.10 9.08 13.84
N PHE A 39 -5.25 8.68 15.10
CA PHE A 39 -6.54 8.69 15.78
C PHE A 39 -7.16 10.10 15.78
N GLY A 40 -8.44 10.20 15.43
CA GLY A 40 -9.17 11.48 15.36
C GLY A 40 -8.87 12.32 14.10
N MET A 41 -8.07 11.81 13.16
CA MET A 41 -7.72 12.50 11.93
C MET A 41 -8.20 11.71 10.71
N ASN A 42 -8.74 12.40 9.70
CA ASN A 42 -9.09 11.77 8.43
C ASN A 42 -7.82 11.42 7.66
N ALA A 43 -7.85 10.35 6.87
CA ALA A 43 -6.71 9.84 6.10
C ALA A 43 -6.05 10.92 5.22
N TYR A 44 -6.84 11.76 4.54
CA TYR A 44 -6.29 12.83 3.69
C TYR A 44 -5.57 13.94 4.47
N GLY A 45 -5.83 14.06 5.78
CA GLY A 45 -5.16 15.02 6.65
C GLY A 45 -3.98 14.41 7.42
N ALA A 46 -3.83 13.08 7.39
CA ALA A 46 -2.78 12.39 8.12
C ALA A 46 -1.39 12.65 7.52
N PRO A 47 -0.34 12.75 8.35
CA PRO A 47 1.02 12.97 7.88
C PRO A 47 1.48 11.81 6.98
N LEU A 48 2.28 12.16 5.99
CA LEU A 48 2.87 11.23 5.03
C LEU A 48 4.36 11.14 5.27
N TRP A 49 4.87 9.92 5.45
CA TRP A 49 6.30 9.67 5.56
C TRP A 49 6.87 9.37 4.18
N HIS A 50 7.85 10.16 3.74
CA HIS A 50 8.64 9.84 2.56
C HIS A 50 9.90 9.09 2.97
N ILE A 51 9.94 7.80 2.66
CA ILE A 51 11.03 6.89 2.97
C ILE A 51 11.79 6.59 1.67
N ARG A 52 13.09 6.83 1.69
CA ARG A 52 14.00 6.42 0.62
C ARG A 52 14.70 5.14 1.04
N ARG A 53 14.89 4.22 0.12
CA ARG A 53 15.72 3.04 0.38
C ARG A 53 17.16 3.50 0.61
N ALA A 54 17.75 3.05 1.71
CA ALA A 54 19.11 3.42 2.10
C ALA A 54 19.79 2.21 2.77
N PRO A 55 21.06 1.90 2.45
CA PRO A 55 21.77 0.73 3.02
C PRO A 55 21.79 0.69 4.55
N GLU A 56 21.82 1.86 5.20
CA GLU A 56 21.86 2.04 6.64
C GLU A 56 20.50 1.88 7.34
N SER A 57 19.40 1.75 6.59
CA SER A 57 18.04 1.72 7.14
C SER A 57 17.21 0.57 6.59
N ARG A 58 16.63 -0.20 7.50
CA ARG A 58 15.69 -1.28 7.19
C ARG A 58 14.26 -0.81 6.98
N MET A 59 13.95 0.48 7.17
CA MET A 59 12.57 0.98 7.17
C MET A 59 11.86 0.72 5.84
N PHE A 60 12.53 0.98 4.72
CA PHE A 60 11.96 0.71 3.39
C PHE A 60 11.64 -0.77 3.22
N ASP A 61 12.59 -1.64 3.55
CA ASP A 61 12.45 -3.08 3.35
C ASP A 61 11.37 -3.68 4.25
N VAL A 62 11.27 -3.22 5.50
CA VAL A 62 10.22 -3.66 6.44
C VAL A 62 8.82 -3.34 5.90
N TYR A 63 8.60 -2.13 5.37
CA TYR A 63 7.30 -1.80 4.78
C TYR A 63 7.04 -2.53 3.46
N ALA A 64 8.08 -2.76 2.65
CA ALA A 64 7.96 -3.54 1.41
C ALA A 64 7.59 -4.99 1.72
N GLU A 65 8.31 -5.66 2.62
CA GLU A 65 8.04 -7.03 3.09
C GLU A 65 6.61 -7.16 3.65
N SER A 66 6.15 -6.16 4.42
CA SER A 66 4.78 -6.10 4.93
C SER A 66 3.73 -6.03 3.81
N PHE A 67 3.97 -5.20 2.78
CA PHE A 67 3.09 -5.11 1.62
C PHE A 67 3.02 -6.45 0.87
N GLU A 68 4.16 -7.07 0.59
CA GLU A 68 4.20 -8.37 -0.12
C GLU A 68 3.46 -9.45 0.68
N ALA A 69 3.63 -9.50 2.01
CA ALA A 69 2.91 -10.46 2.85
C ALA A 69 1.38 -10.28 2.78
N VAL A 70 0.89 -9.04 2.70
CA VAL A 70 -0.53 -8.74 2.52
C VAL A 70 -1.00 -9.11 1.12
N TRP A 71 -0.17 -8.86 0.11
CA TRP A 71 -0.45 -9.20 -1.29
C TRP A 71 -0.60 -10.72 -1.48
N GLU A 72 0.29 -11.53 -0.90
CA GLU A 72 0.21 -13.00 -0.97
C GLU A 72 -1.08 -13.56 -0.32
N LEU A 73 -1.61 -12.89 0.70
CA LEU A 73 -2.86 -13.25 1.36
C LEU A 73 -4.11 -12.67 0.68
N SER A 74 -3.92 -11.85 -0.34
CA SER A 74 -5.02 -11.18 -1.04
C SER A 74 -5.63 -12.07 -2.13
N ARG A 75 -6.84 -11.72 -2.57
CA ARG A 75 -7.50 -12.34 -3.72
C ARG A 75 -7.63 -11.32 -4.86
N PRO A 76 -7.47 -11.73 -6.13
CA PRO A 76 -7.76 -10.85 -7.26
C PRO A 76 -9.19 -10.29 -7.18
N ALA A 77 -9.33 -9.01 -7.51
CA ALA A 77 -10.64 -8.39 -7.65
C ALA A 77 -11.24 -8.79 -9.00
N ASN A 78 -12.46 -9.32 -8.97
CA ASN A 78 -13.23 -9.68 -10.15
C ASN A 78 -14.27 -8.59 -10.46
N GLU A 79 -14.72 -8.50 -11.72
CA GLU A 79 -15.60 -7.45 -12.21
C GLU A 79 -17.07 -7.48 -11.75
N GLU A 80 -17.48 -8.40 -10.85
CA GLU A 80 -18.89 -8.55 -10.42
C GLU A 80 -19.67 -7.22 -10.29
#